data_AF-A0AAW8B5D2-F1
#
_entry.id   AF-A0AAW8B5D2-F1
#
_cell.length_a   1.000
_cell.length_b   1.000
_cell.length_c   1.000
_cell.angle_alpha   90.00
_cell.angle_beta   90.00
_cell.angle_gamma   90.00
#
_symmetry.space_group_name_H-M   'P 1'
#
loop_
_entity.id
_entity.type
_entity.pdbx_description
1 polymer ?
#
loop_
_entity_poly.entity_id
_entity_poly.type
_entity_poly.pdbx_seq_one_letter_code
_entity_poly.pdbx_strand_id
1 'polypeptide(L)' 'MPYFLMIAGLFLLILNLWSADFERSKINFFSAGASLLMIVYGIFELTKKQKNEN' A
#
# COMPACT_ATOMS: atom_id res chain seq x y z
N MET A 1 -5.62 0.40 -13.89
CA MET A 1 -6.06 0.60 -12.50
C MET A 1 -5.11 0.03 -11.43
N PRO A 2 -4.52 -1.18 -11.53
CA PRO A 2 -3.76 -1.74 -10.40
C PRO A 2 -2.48 -0.97 -10.04
N TYR A 3 -1.80 -0.38 -11.04
CA TYR A 3 -0.64 0.49 -10.79
C TYR A 3 -0.98 1.75 -9.99
N PHE A 4 -2.16 2.32 -10.18
CA PHE A 4 -2.61 3.49 -9.41
C PHE A 4 -2.80 3.13 -7.92
N LEU A 5 -3.39 1.97 -7.63
CA LEU A 5 -3.56 1.46 -6.25
C LEU A 5 -2.22 1.19 -5.58
N MET A 6 -1.25 0.62 -6.30
CA MET A 6 0.10 0.41 -5.77
C MET A 6 0.80 1.74 -5.46
N ILE A 7 0.76 2.71 -6.38
CA ILE A 7 1.40 4.01 -6.19
C ILE A 7 0.75 4.77 -5.03
N ALA A 8 -0.58 4.78 -4.95
CA ALA A 8 -1.31 5.41 -3.85
C ALA A 8 -1.00 4.77 -2.50
N GLY A 9 -0.97 3.44 -2.43
CA GLY A 9 -0.59 2.70 -1.22
C GLY A 9 0.84 2.98 -0.78
N LEU A 10 1.79 3.05 -1.73
CA LEU A 10 3.18 3.40 -1.45
C LEU A 10 3.32 4.83 -0.92
N PHE A 11 2.60 5.77 -1.52
CA PHE A 11 2.62 7.17 -1.10
C PHE A 11 2.06 7.35 0.32
N LEU A 12 0.93 6.69 0.62
CA LEU A 12 0.35 6.69 1.97
C LEU A 12 1.22 6.00 3.01
N LEU A 13 1.94 4.94 2.63
CA LEU A 13 2.90 4.28 3.52
C LEU A 13 4.07 5.20 3.86
N ILE A 14 4.63 5.90 2.87
CA ILE A 14 5.71 6.88 3.06
C ILE A 14 5.23 8.03 3.96
N LEU A 15 4.03 8.56 3.73
CA LEU A 15 3.47 9.63 4.58
C LEU A 15 3.23 9.17 6.02
N ASN A 16 2.74 7.95 6.23
CA ASN A 16 2.58 7.37 7.56
C ASN A 16 3.93 7.20 8.28
N LEU A 17 4.95 6.72 7.56
CA LEU A 17 6.30 6.52 8.11
C LEU A 17 7.01 7.86 8.39
N TRP A 18 6.86 8.85 7.49
CA TRP A 18 7.38 10.20 7.70
C TRP A 18 6.69 10.88 8.88
N SER A 19 5.37 10.71 9.03
CA SER A 19 4.62 11.23 10.18
C SER A 19 4.98 10.51 11.49
N ALA A 20 5.52 9.28 11.42
CA ALA A 20 5.91 8.48 12.58
C ALA A 20 7.23 8.92 13.23
N ASP A 21 8.04 9.73 12.54
CA ASP A 21 9.32 10.24 13.05
C ASP A 21 9.16 11.15 14.29
N PHE A 22 7.92 11.54 14.65
CA PHE A 22 7.63 12.45 15.76
C PHE A 22 7.11 11.78 17.04
N GLU A 23 6.62 10.54 17.01
CA GLU A 23 6.18 9.79 18.20
C GLU A 23 5.68 8.39 17.79
N ARG A 24 6.33 7.30 18.24
CA ARG A 24 5.87 5.93 17.95
C ARG A 24 4.45 5.63 18.46
N SER A 25 3.99 6.38 19.47
CA SER A 25 2.62 6.32 20.02
C SER A 25 1.56 6.88 19.07
N LYS A 26 1.94 7.66 18.06
CA LYS A 26 1.06 8.24 17.04
C LYS A 26 1.03 7.47 15.72
N ILE A 27 1.77 6.36 15.63
CA ILE A 27 1.72 5.50 14.45
C ILE A 27 0.29 4.99 14.30
N ASN A 28 -0.37 5.41 13.23
CA ASN A 28 -1.68 4.90 12.88
C ASN A 28 -1.50 3.53 12.20
N PHE A 29 -1.35 2.49 13.02
CA PHE A 29 -1.16 1.10 12.57
C PHE A 29 -2.27 0.64 11.62
N PHE A 30 -3.48 1.14 11.80
CA PHE A 30 -4.60 0.87 10.89
C PHE A 30 -4.35 1.49 9.51
N SER A 31 -3.92 2.74 9.44
CA SER A 31 -3.60 3.41 8.16
C SER A 31 -2.38 2.79 7.47
N ALA A 32 -1.33 2.47 8.22
CA ALA A 32 -0.16 1.78 7.69
C ALA A 32 -0.52 0.38 7.16
N GLY A 33 -1.32 -0.38 7.92
CA GLY A 33 -1.82 -1.69 7.51
C GLY A 33 -2.72 -1.63 6.27
N ALA A 34 -3.64 -0.67 6.20
CA ALA A 34 -4.49 -0.45 5.03
C ALA A 34 -3.68 -0.09 3.77
N SER A 35 -2.62 0.70 3.94
CA SER A 35 -1.71 1.06 2.84
C SER A 35 -0.97 -0.16 2.30
N LEU A 36 -0.48 -1.04 3.19
CA LEU A 36 0.14 -2.31 2.80
C LEU A 36 -0.84 -3.24 2.07
N LEU A 37 -2.08 -3.35 2.55
CA LEU A 37 -3.11 -4.18 1.91
C LEU A 37 -3.46 -3.68 0.50
N MET A 38 -3.50 -2.36 0.28
CA MET A 38 -3.70 -1.80 -1.06
C MET A 38 -2.57 -2.16 -2.02
N ILE A 39 -1.31 -2.14 -1.56
CA ILE A 39 -0.14 -2.54 -2.37
C ILE A 39 -0.25 -4.03 -2.73
N VAL A 40 -0.53 -4.89 -1.74
CA VAL A 40 -0.67 -6.35 -1.96
C VAL A 40 -1.80 -6.66 -2.93
N TYR A 41 -2.95 -5.99 -2.78
CA TYR A 41 -4.09 -6.16 -3.68
C TYR A 41 -3.74 -5.78 -5.12
N GLY A 42 -3.06 -4.65 -5.33
CA GLY A 42 -2.60 -4.22 -6.65
C GLY A 42 -1.64 -5.22 -7.30
N ILE A 43 -0.73 -5.82 -6.51
CA ILE A 43 0.16 -6.90 -6.99
C ILE A 43 -0.64 -8.15 -7.34
N PHE A 44 -1.60 -8.54 -6.50
CA PHE A 44 -2.42 -9.73 -6.75
C PHE A 44 -3.26 -9.60 -8.03
N GLU A 45 -3.84 -8.42 -8.29
CA GLU A 45 -4.54 -8.15 -9.55
C GLU A 45 -3.63 -8.25 -10.77
N LEU A 46 -2.40 -7.72 -10.68
CA LEU A 46 -1.42 -7.82 -11.78
C LEU A 46 -1.04 -9.28 -12.05
N THR A 47 -0.75 -10.06 -11.01
CA THR A 47 -0.43 -11.49 -11.13
C THR A 47 -1.61 -12.27 -11.70
N LYS A 48 -2.84 -11.98 -11.27
CA LYS A 48 -4.05 -12.59 -11.82
C LYS A 48 -4.23 -12.23 -13.30
N LYS A 49 -3.97 -10.98 -13.70
CA LYS A 49 -4.06 -10.54 -15.09
C LYS A 49 -3.01 -11.24 -15.97
N GLN A 50 -1.76 -11.31 -15.51
CA GLN A 50 -0.70 -12.06 -16.22
C GLN A 50 -1.02 -13.54 -16.37
N LYS A 51 -1.61 -14.18 -15.34
CA LYS A 51 -2.01 -15.59 -15.40
C LYS A 51 -3.17 -15.84 -16.38
N ASN A 52 -4.07 -14.87 -16.55
CA ASN A 52 -5.22 -15.00 -17.45
C ASN A 52 -4.87 -14.71 -18.92
N GLU A 53 -3.73 -14.07 -19.18
CA GLU A 53 -3.23 -13.73 -20.52
C GLU A 53 -2.25 -14.78 -21.09
N ASN A 54 -1.92 -15.82 -20.31
CA ASN A 54 -1.06 -16.97 -20.66
C ASN A 54 -1.88 -18.26 -20.79
#